data_AF-A0A7R9D1K0-F1
#
_entry.id   AF-A0A7R9D1K0-F1
#
_cell.length_a   1.000
_cell.length_b   1.000
_cell.length_c   1.000
_cell.angle_alpha   90.00
_cell.angle_beta   90.00
_cell.angle_gamma   90.00
#
_symmetry.space_group_name_H-M   'P 1'
#
loop_
_entity.id
_entity.type
_entity.pdbx_description
1 polymer ?
#
loop_
_entity_poly.entity_id
_entity_poly.type
_entity_poly.pdbx_seq_one_letter_code
_entity_poly.pdbx_strand_id
1 'polypeptide(L)'
;MSLNQDAKNYHAWQHRQWVLHKYNLFDNELAYVDTLLEEDIRNNSAWNHRYFVINNTTGFTKDILDREIAYSLDKIKKVTCNESSWNYLRGLLIHHEKGLSGNERVIEFCEELYTSGIRSPYLLGFLVDIYGSMEKGDGDKTHTFQKALEICDALAKEHDTIRREYWNFIARNIAQQMNTSNGEELLGVSAPSELVMEAA
;
A
#
# COMPACT_ATOMS: atom_id res chain seq x y z
N MET A 1 -23.40 21.87 12.53
CA MET A 1 -22.38 21.27 13.42
C MET A 1 -21.04 21.48 12.72
N SER A 2 -20.10 22.17 13.36
CA SER A 2 -18.81 22.55 12.74
C SER A 2 -17.74 21.48 13.01
N LEU A 3 -16.63 21.52 12.26
CA LEU A 3 -15.49 20.61 12.47
C LEU A 3 -14.87 20.71 13.88
N ASN A 4 -15.03 21.85 14.54
CA ASN A 4 -14.59 22.05 15.94
C ASN A 4 -15.47 21.31 16.96
N GLN A 5 -16.70 20.95 16.61
CA GLN A 5 -17.61 20.20 17.48
C GLN A 5 -17.59 18.70 17.15
N ASP A 6 -17.42 18.38 15.87
CA ASP A 6 -17.29 17.00 15.37
C ASP A 6 -16.32 17.00 14.18
N ALA A 7 -15.07 16.64 14.47
CA ALA A 7 -13.99 16.60 13.49
C ALA A 7 -14.20 15.53 12.40
N LYS A 8 -15.20 14.64 12.56
CA LYS A 8 -15.52 13.56 11.61
C LYS A 8 -16.86 13.77 10.91
N ASN A 9 -17.48 14.94 11.08
CA ASN A 9 -18.77 15.25 10.48
C ASN A 9 -18.71 15.21 8.94
N TYR A 10 -19.35 14.20 8.35
CA TYR A 10 -19.32 13.97 6.90
C TYR A 10 -19.85 15.16 6.10
N HIS A 11 -20.96 15.76 6.54
CA HIS A 11 -21.57 16.91 5.84
C HIS A 11 -20.69 18.16 5.92
N ALA A 12 -20.01 18.39 7.05
CA ALA A 12 -19.07 19.51 7.19
C ALA A 12 -17.86 19.35 6.24
N TRP A 13 -17.29 18.15 6.15
CA TRP A 13 -16.20 17.86 5.22
C TRP A 13 -16.63 17.98 3.76
N GLN A 14 -17.79 17.44 3.40
CA GLN A 14 -18.33 17.55 2.04
C GLN A 14 -18.59 19.01 1.65
N HIS A 15 -19.18 19.80 2.55
CA HIS A 15 -19.39 21.22 2.31
C HIS A 15 -18.06 21.97 2.17
N ARG A 16 -17.07 21.67 3.03
CA ARG A 16 -15.72 22.26 2.93
C ARG A 16 -15.09 21.96 1.57
N GLN A 17 -15.07 20.71 1.13
CA GLN A 17 -14.51 20.34 -0.19
C GLN A 17 -15.21 21.06 -1.34
N TRP A 18 -16.55 21.19 -1.28
CA TRP A 18 -17.29 21.96 -2.28
C TRP A 18 -16.89 23.44 -2.30
N VAL A 19 -16.78 24.10 -1.14
CA VAL A 19 -16.34 25.50 -1.05
C VAL A 19 -14.93 25.67 -1.62
N LEU A 20 -13.99 24.80 -1.23
CA LEU A 20 -12.61 24.86 -1.69
C LEU A 20 -12.52 24.76 -3.21
N HIS A 21 -13.22 23.79 -3.80
CA HIS A 21 -13.23 23.61 -5.23
C HIS A 21 -13.95 24.76 -5.96
N LYS A 22 -15.10 25.20 -5.45
CA LYS A 22 -15.93 26.24 -6.08
C LYS A 22 -15.22 27.60 -6.14
N TYR A 23 -14.43 27.92 -5.11
CA TYR A 23 -13.80 29.23 -4.95
C TYR A 23 -12.27 29.19 -5.02
N ASN A 24 -11.68 28.03 -5.32
CA ASN A 24 -10.24 27.81 -5.39
C ASN A 24 -9.47 28.25 -4.12
N LEU A 25 -10.01 27.88 -2.95
CA LEU A 25 -9.51 28.33 -1.64
C LEU A 25 -8.56 27.33 -0.97
N PHE A 26 -7.67 26.70 -1.73
CA PHE A 26 -6.79 25.63 -1.21
C PHE A 26 -5.61 26.12 -0.36
N ASP A 27 -5.34 27.42 -0.36
CA ASP A 27 -4.27 28.02 0.42
C ASP A 27 -4.41 27.66 1.91
N ASN A 28 -3.31 27.21 2.52
CA ASN A 28 -3.23 26.77 3.91
C ASN A 28 -3.99 25.48 4.27
N GLU A 29 -4.68 24.81 3.34
CA GLU A 29 -5.43 23.59 3.68
C GLU A 29 -4.52 22.44 4.14
N LEU A 30 -3.29 22.32 3.59
CA LEU A 30 -2.33 21.34 4.09
C LEU A 30 -1.87 21.63 5.52
N ALA A 31 -1.66 22.91 5.86
CA ALA A 31 -1.31 23.31 7.22
C ALA A 31 -2.47 23.02 8.19
N TYR A 32 -3.70 23.26 7.76
CA TYR A 32 -4.89 22.91 8.55
C TYR A 32 -5.00 21.40 8.78
N VAL A 33 -4.74 20.58 7.76
CA VAL A 33 -4.66 19.12 7.90
C VAL A 33 -3.59 18.73 8.91
N ASP A 34 -2.42 19.36 8.86
CA ASP A 34 -1.33 19.06 9.80
C ASP A 34 -1.74 19.33 11.26
N THR A 35 -2.43 20.44 11.54
CA THR A 35 -3.01 20.70 12.87
C THR A 35 -3.97 19.59 13.30
N LEU A 36 -4.89 19.17 12.42
CA LEU A 36 -5.84 18.11 12.75
C LEU A 36 -5.17 16.76 13.00
N LEU A 37 -4.08 16.45 12.29
CA LEU A 37 -3.32 15.21 12.46
C LEU A 37 -2.34 15.26 13.64
N GLU A 38 -2.00 16.45 14.13
CA GLU A 38 -1.32 16.64 15.42
C GLU A 38 -2.28 16.41 16.58
N GLU A 39 -3.53 16.86 16.46
CA GLU A 39 -4.59 16.63 17.46
C GLU A 39 -5.06 15.16 17.50
N ASP A 40 -5.37 14.57 16.35
CA ASP A 40 -5.74 13.16 16.21
C ASP A 40 -5.17 12.56 14.92
N ILE A 41 -4.03 11.87 15.06
CA ILE A 41 -3.39 11.15 13.95
C ILE A 41 -4.28 10.04 13.36
N ARG A 42 -5.31 9.56 14.07
CA ARG A 42 -6.29 8.57 13.57
C ARG A 42 -7.51 9.23 12.91
N ASN A 43 -7.51 10.54 12.72
CA ASN A 43 -8.59 11.24 12.03
C ASN A 43 -8.58 10.92 10.53
N ASN A 44 -9.33 9.89 10.14
CA ASN A 44 -9.44 9.46 8.75
C ASN A 44 -9.93 10.57 7.80
N SER A 45 -10.77 11.49 8.28
CA SER A 45 -11.25 12.61 7.47
C SER A 45 -10.13 13.60 7.14
N ALA A 46 -9.20 13.84 8.07
CA ALA A 46 -8.02 14.67 7.82
C ALA A 46 -7.07 14.02 6.80
N TRP A 47 -6.84 12.69 6.90
CA TRP A 47 -6.07 11.95 5.89
C TRP A 47 -6.72 11.99 4.50
N ASN A 48 -8.04 11.77 4.43
CA ASN A 48 -8.79 11.89 3.18
C ASN A 48 -8.69 13.32 2.60
N HIS A 49 -8.83 14.32 3.46
CA HIS A 49 -8.73 15.72 3.05
C HIS A 49 -7.33 16.07 2.53
N ARG A 50 -6.28 15.51 3.15
CA ARG A 50 -4.90 15.65 2.65
C ARG A 50 -4.78 15.16 1.21
N TYR A 51 -5.29 13.96 0.94
CA TYR A 51 -5.30 13.40 -0.42
C TYR A 51 -6.08 14.30 -1.38
N PHE A 52 -7.27 14.74 -0.97
CA PHE A 52 -8.11 15.64 -1.76
C PHE A 52 -7.39 16.95 -2.13
N VAL A 53 -6.75 17.61 -1.17
CA VAL A 53 -6.05 18.89 -1.40
C VAL A 53 -4.93 18.70 -2.42
N ILE A 54 -4.08 17.68 -2.26
CA ILE A 54 -2.96 17.43 -3.18
C ILE A 54 -3.47 17.10 -4.58
N ASN A 55 -4.46 16.22 -4.68
CA ASN A 55 -5.05 15.82 -5.96
C ASN A 55 -5.69 16.99 -6.73
N ASN A 56 -6.16 18.03 -6.03
CA ASN A 56 -6.80 19.20 -6.63
C ASN A 56 -5.88 20.42 -6.75
N THR A 57 -4.60 20.32 -6.35
CA THR A 57 -3.63 21.42 -6.42
C THR A 57 -2.41 21.04 -7.24
N THR A 58 -1.42 20.39 -6.63
CA THR A 58 -0.15 20.04 -7.27
C THR A 58 -0.22 18.75 -8.06
N GLY A 59 -1.19 17.88 -7.76
CA GLY A 59 -1.16 16.48 -8.14
C GLY A 59 -0.01 15.72 -7.47
N PHE A 60 0.17 14.47 -7.88
CA PHE A 60 1.21 13.57 -7.37
C PHE A 60 2.40 13.53 -8.33
N THR A 61 3.07 14.67 -8.52
CA THR A 61 4.39 14.69 -9.18
C THR A 61 5.39 13.89 -8.34
N LYS A 62 6.50 13.45 -8.95
CA LYS A 62 7.52 12.64 -8.26
C LYS A 62 7.99 13.26 -6.92
N ASP A 63 8.33 14.55 -6.93
CA ASP A 63 8.80 15.25 -5.73
C ASP A 63 7.72 15.34 -4.63
N ILE A 64 6.46 15.55 -5.02
CA ILE A 64 5.33 15.60 -4.08
C ILE A 64 5.05 14.20 -3.54
N LEU A 65 5.06 13.19 -4.39
CA LEU A 65 4.87 11.80 -4.00
C LEU A 65 5.94 11.35 -2.99
N ASP A 66 7.22 11.62 -3.27
CA ASP A 66 8.34 11.28 -2.38
C ASP A 66 8.21 11.98 -1.02
N ARG A 67 7.81 13.25 -1.00
CA ARG A 67 7.51 14.00 0.23
C ARG A 67 6.37 13.37 1.02
N GLU A 68 5.26 13.04 0.37
CA GLU A 68 4.09 12.47 1.04
C GLU A 68 4.31 11.03 1.52
N ILE A 69 5.11 10.24 0.79
CA ILE A 69 5.56 8.93 1.26
C ILE A 69 6.37 9.12 2.56
N ALA A 70 7.37 10.01 2.56
CA ALA A 70 8.15 10.28 3.76
C ALA A 70 7.29 10.76 4.94
N TYR A 71 6.32 11.65 4.68
CA TYR A 71 5.34 12.09 5.69
C TYR A 71 4.53 10.93 6.26
N SER A 72 4.01 10.05 5.39
CA SER A 72 3.22 8.89 5.82
C SER A 72 4.05 7.91 6.66
N LEU A 73 5.29 7.62 6.24
CA LEU A 73 6.19 6.74 6.97
C LEU A 73 6.53 7.28 8.38
N ASP A 74 6.77 8.59 8.54
CA ASP A 74 6.97 9.22 9.85
C ASP A 74 5.74 9.03 10.76
N LYS A 75 4.53 9.24 10.22
CA LYS A 75 3.27 9.08 10.96
C LYS A 75 2.99 7.62 11.32
N ILE A 76 3.28 6.67 10.44
CA ILE A 76 3.18 5.23 10.71
C ILE A 76 4.16 4.82 11.81
N LYS A 77 5.41 5.32 11.77
CA LYS A 77 6.42 5.00 12.79
C LYS A 77 5.98 5.43 14.19
N LYS A 78 5.25 6.55 14.30
CA LYS A 78 4.66 7.03 15.56
C LYS A 78 3.52 6.13 16.05
N VAL A 79 2.67 5.65 15.14
CA VAL A 79 1.51 4.82 15.46
C VAL A 79 1.33 3.71 14.42
N THR A 80 1.99 2.58 14.63
CA THR A 80 2.04 1.46 13.68
C THR A 80 0.70 0.74 13.49
N CYS A 81 -0.24 0.92 14.43
CA CYS A 81 -1.60 0.37 14.40
C CYS A 81 -2.66 1.40 13.95
N ASN A 82 -2.28 2.41 13.18
CA ASN A 82 -3.21 3.39 12.60
C ASN A 82 -3.57 3.04 11.14
N GLU A 83 -4.78 2.52 10.93
CA GLU A 83 -5.27 2.15 9.60
C GLU A 83 -5.23 3.31 8.59
N SER A 84 -5.57 4.53 9.00
CA SER A 84 -5.68 5.67 8.09
C SER A 84 -4.36 6.04 7.44
N SER A 85 -3.24 6.00 8.18
CA SER A 85 -1.92 6.27 7.60
C SER A 85 -1.48 5.18 6.62
N TRP A 86 -1.78 3.92 6.91
CA TRP A 86 -1.50 2.80 6.00
C TRP A 86 -2.35 2.88 4.72
N ASN A 87 -3.62 3.24 4.84
CA ASN A 87 -4.51 3.42 3.68
C ASN A 87 -4.10 4.63 2.84
N TYR A 88 -3.65 5.72 3.48
CA TYR A 88 -3.09 6.87 2.77
C TYR A 88 -1.83 6.46 1.99
N LEU A 89 -0.91 5.71 2.61
CA LEU A 89 0.28 5.20 1.93
C LEU A 89 -0.07 4.34 0.70
N ARG A 90 -1.04 3.41 0.82
CA ARG A 90 -1.53 2.65 -0.33
C ARG A 90 -2.05 3.56 -1.44
N GLY A 91 -2.83 4.58 -1.09
CA GLY A 91 -3.36 5.55 -2.03
C GLY A 91 -2.28 6.35 -2.76
N LEU A 92 -1.17 6.69 -2.09
CA LEU A 92 -0.02 7.33 -2.70
C LEU A 92 0.67 6.43 -3.72
N LEU A 93 0.90 5.16 -3.38
CA LEU A 93 1.65 4.22 -4.23
C LEU A 93 0.94 3.83 -5.53
N ILE A 94 -0.36 4.11 -5.66
CA ILE A 94 -1.08 4.02 -6.94
C ILE A 94 -0.47 4.96 -7.99
N HIS A 95 0.11 6.08 -7.56
CA HIS A 95 0.77 7.07 -8.44
C HIS A 95 2.25 6.77 -8.68
N HIS A 96 2.82 5.74 -8.03
CA HIS A 96 4.21 5.35 -8.24
C HIS A 96 4.35 4.51 -9.52
N GLU A 97 5.37 4.77 -10.35
CA GLU A 97 5.54 4.13 -11.67
C GLU A 97 5.54 2.60 -11.61
N LYS A 98 6.08 2.05 -10.53
CA LYS A 98 6.18 0.60 -10.26
C LYS A 98 5.16 0.09 -9.23
N GLY A 99 4.15 0.89 -8.89
CA GLY A 99 3.11 0.51 -7.92
C GLY A 99 3.63 0.24 -6.50
N LEU A 100 2.93 -0.64 -5.78
CA LEU A 100 3.16 -0.92 -4.35
C LEU A 100 4.53 -1.56 -4.05
N SER A 101 4.99 -2.46 -4.92
CA SER A 101 6.30 -3.12 -4.84
C SER A 101 7.43 -2.28 -5.44
N GLY A 102 7.14 -1.06 -5.85
CA GLY A 102 8.06 -0.23 -6.62
C GLY A 102 9.01 0.65 -5.82
N ASN A 103 8.68 0.95 -4.57
CA ASN A 103 9.38 1.96 -3.77
C ASN A 103 10.26 1.28 -2.71
N GLU A 104 11.57 1.25 -2.94
CA GLU A 104 12.56 0.58 -2.07
C GLU A 104 12.48 1.07 -0.61
N ARG A 105 12.35 2.39 -0.39
CA ARG A 105 12.22 2.96 0.96
C ARG A 105 11.01 2.42 1.72
N VAL A 106 9.88 2.21 1.04
CA VAL A 106 8.67 1.65 1.67
C VAL A 106 8.87 0.18 2.02
N ILE A 107 9.52 -0.58 1.13
CA ILE A 107 9.81 -2.00 1.35
C ILE A 107 10.75 -2.15 2.57
N GLU A 108 11.86 -1.43 2.57
CA GLU A 108 12.83 -1.41 3.68
C GLU A 108 12.15 -1.06 5.00
N PHE A 109 11.32 0.00 5.01
CA PHE A 109 10.57 0.40 6.20
C PHE A 109 9.65 -0.71 6.73
N CYS A 110 8.92 -1.40 5.84
CA CYS A 110 8.02 -2.48 6.26
C CYS A 110 8.79 -3.69 6.81
N GLU A 111 9.90 -4.06 6.16
CA GLU A 111 10.80 -5.13 6.60
C GLU A 111 11.48 -4.83 7.94
N GLU A 112 11.87 -3.57 8.16
CA GLU A 112 12.42 -3.11 9.44
C GLU A 112 11.40 -3.24 10.57
N LEU A 113 10.16 -2.79 10.36
CA LEU A 113 9.10 -2.94 11.36
C LEU A 113 8.80 -4.42 11.64
N TYR A 114 8.77 -5.26 10.60
CA TYR A 114 8.52 -6.68 10.74
C TYR A 114 9.65 -7.39 11.52
N THR A 115 10.91 -7.13 11.17
CA THR A 115 12.08 -7.65 11.88
C THR A 115 12.14 -7.17 13.33
N SER A 116 11.66 -5.96 13.60
CA SER A 116 11.55 -5.40 14.97
C SER A 116 10.41 -6.02 15.80
N GLY A 117 9.69 -7.02 15.26
CA GLY A 117 8.63 -7.74 15.97
C GLY A 117 7.24 -7.10 15.89
N ILE A 118 7.03 -6.06 15.07
CA ILE A 118 5.70 -5.47 14.88
C ILE A 118 4.84 -6.42 14.05
N ARG A 119 3.65 -6.75 14.56
CA ARG A 119 2.66 -7.65 13.92
C ARG A 119 1.29 -6.98 13.75
N SER A 120 1.30 -5.67 13.52
CA SER A 120 0.08 -4.91 13.18
C SER A 120 -0.57 -5.53 11.94
N PRO A 121 -1.89 -5.80 11.94
CA PRO A 121 -2.57 -6.38 10.77
C PRO A 121 -2.42 -5.51 9.52
N TYR A 122 -2.25 -4.20 9.70
CA TYR A 122 -2.03 -3.26 8.61
C TYR A 122 -0.65 -3.41 7.96
N LEU A 123 0.40 -3.59 8.75
CA LEU A 123 1.75 -3.88 8.27
C LEU A 123 1.79 -5.23 7.55
N LEU A 124 1.24 -6.26 8.20
CA LEU A 124 1.21 -7.62 7.65
C LEU A 124 0.44 -7.66 6.33
N GLY A 125 -0.74 -7.03 6.27
CA GLY A 125 -1.49 -6.90 5.02
C GLY A 125 -0.71 -6.12 3.95
N PHE A 126 0.03 -5.08 4.33
CA PHE A 126 0.86 -4.30 3.40
C PHE A 126 2.02 -5.12 2.83
N LEU A 127 2.66 -5.96 3.65
CA LEU A 127 3.69 -6.89 3.19
C LEU A 127 3.13 -7.95 2.23
N VAL A 128 1.93 -8.46 2.49
CA VAL A 128 1.22 -9.34 1.54
C VAL A 128 1.00 -8.63 0.21
N ASP A 129 0.55 -7.37 0.22
CA ASP A 129 0.36 -6.57 -0.99
C ASP A 129 1.69 -6.37 -1.76
N ILE A 130 2.79 -6.05 -1.06
CA ILE A 130 4.13 -5.89 -1.65
C ILE A 130 4.59 -7.19 -2.29
N TYR A 131 4.64 -8.28 -1.52
CA TYR A 131 5.18 -9.55 -1.99
C TYR A 131 4.31 -10.19 -3.08
N GLY A 132 2.99 -10.01 -2.99
CA GLY A 132 2.05 -10.49 -4.01
C GLY A 132 2.13 -9.72 -5.33
N SER A 133 2.78 -8.55 -5.38
CA SER A 133 2.86 -7.67 -6.56
C SER A 133 4.27 -7.54 -7.16
N MET A 134 5.26 -8.33 -6.72
CA MET A 134 6.61 -8.29 -7.31
C MET A 134 6.65 -8.97 -8.70
N GLU A 135 7.15 -8.24 -9.71
CA GLU A 135 7.30 -8.74 -11.10
C GLU A 135 8.58 -9.58 -11.32
N LYS A 136 8.65 -10.25 -12.50
CA LYS A 136 9.61 -11.31 -12.91
C LYS A 136 11.11 -10.95 -12.91
N GLY A 137 11.54 -9.85 -12.31
CA GLY A 137 12.91 -9.34 -12.38
C GLY A 137 13.83 -9.69 -11.21
N ASP A 138 13.30 -10.17 -10.08
CA ASP A 138 14.08 -10.36 -8.85
C ASP A 138 14.17 -11.85 -8.50
N GLY A 139 15.40 -12.35 -8.36
CA GLY A 139 15.78 -13.76 -8.47
C GLY A 139 15.26 -14.73 -7.39
N ASP A 140 14.22 -14.38 -6.64
CA ASP A 140 13.62 -15.27 -5.64
C ASP A 140 12.11 -15.06 -5.45
N LYS A 141 11.36 -15.10 -6.57
CA LYS A 141 9.90 -14.96 -6.58
C LYS A 141 9.20 -16.01 -5.70
N THR A 142 9.76 -17.22 -5.68
CA THR A 142 9.27 -18.35 -4.87
C THR A 142 9.32 -18.02 -3.39
N HIS A 143 10.44 -17.49 -2.89
CA HIS A 143 10.57 -17.07 -1.49
C HIS A 143 9.66 -15.90 -1.12
N THR A 144 9.55 -14.90 -2.00
CA THR A 144 8.64 -13.77 -1.82
C THR A 144 7.18 -14.21 -1.70
N PHE A 145 6.71 -15.09 -2.60
CA PHE A 145 5.37 -15.65 -2.49
C PHE A 145 5.19 -16.51 -1.24
N GLN A 146 6.20 -17.31 -0.88
CA GLN A 146 6.16 -18.14 0.31
C GLN A 146 6.01 -17.28 1.58
N LYS A 147 6.76 -16.18 1.70
CA LYS A 147 6.58 -15.19 2.78
C LYS A 147 5.16 -14.61 2.80
N ALA A 148 4.60 -14.26 1.65
CA ALA A 148 3.24 -13.73 1.57
C ALA A 148 2.19 -14.73 2.08
N LEU A 149 2.35 -16.02 1.74
CA LEU A 149 1.49 -17.10 2.22
C LEU A 149 1.60 -17.30 3.74
N GLU A 150 2.82 -17.27 4.30
CA GLU A 150 3.06 -17.36 5.74
C GLU A 150 2.40 -16.20 6.51
N ILE A 151 2.51 -14.98 5.97
CA ILE A 151 1.87 -13.81 6.58
C ILE A 151 0.34 -13.92 6.49
N CYS A 152 -0.21 -14.39 5.36
CA CYS A 152 -1.66 -14.63 5.25
C CYS A 152 -2.15 -15.64 6.29
N ASP A 153 -1.39 -16.71 6.55
CA ASP A 153 -1.73 -17.70 7.58
C ASP A 153 -1.72 -17.09 8.99
N ALA A 154 -0.68 -16.29 9.31
CA ALA A 154 -0.59 -15.58 10.59
C ALA A 154 -1.73 -14.56 10.78
N LEU A 155 -2.11 -13.83 9.72
CA LEU A 155 -3.27 -12.93 9.73
C LEU A 155 -4.58 -13.70 9.97
N ALA A 156 -4.77 -14.83 9.27
CA ALA A 156 -5.96 -15.65 9.37
C ALA A 156 -6.15 -16.30 10.76
N LYS A 157 -5.05 -16.68 11.41
CA LYS A 157 -5.07 -17.44 12.68
C LYS A 157 -4.89 -16.58 13.93
N GLU A 158 -4.11 -15.51 13.86
CA GLU A 158 -3.63 -14.82 15.05
C GLU A 158 -3.88 -13.30 15.03
N HIS A 159 -3.62 -12.63 13.89
CA HIS A 159 -3.48 -11.18 13.89
C HIS A 159 -4.67 -10.40 13.28
N ASP A 160 -5.52 -11.02 12.48
CA ASP A 160 -6.73 -10.42 11.89
C ASP A 160 -7.84 -11.47 11.66
N THR A 161 -8.18 -12.21 12.73
CA THR A 161 -9.08 -13.37 12.67
C THR A 161 -10.50 -13.02 12.21
N ILE A 162 -10.95 -11.78 12.39
CA ILE A 162 -12.24 -11.30 11.87
C ILE A 162 -12.27 -11.33 10.32
N ARG A 163 -11.11 -11.16 9.67
CA ARG A 163 -10.95 -11.25 8.21
C ARG A 163 -10.32 -12.57 7.75
N ARG A 164 -10.40 -13.63 8.56
CA ARG A 164 -9.82 -14.95 8.24
C ARG A 164 -10.16 -15.45 6.84
N GLU A 165 -11.43 -15.40 6.45
CA GLU A 165 -11.86 -15.89 5.13
C GLU A 165 -11.32 -15.04 3.98
N TYR A 166 -11.11 -13.73 4.21
CA TYR A 166 -10.46 -12.85 3.27
C TYR A 166 -8.98 -13.24 3.10
N TRP A 167 -8.24 -13.44 4.19
CA TRP A 167 -6.84 -13.85 4.12
C TRP A 167 -6.65 -15.23 3.50
N ASN A 168 -7.55 -16.18 3.78
CA ASN A 168 -7.58 -17.49 3.11
C ASN A 168 -7.85 -17.36 1.59
N PHE A 169 -8.71 -16.43 1.20
CA PHE A 169 -8.95 -16.13 -0.22
C PHE A 169 -7.71 -15.53 -0.90
N ILE A 170 -7.05 -14.55 -0.27
CA ILE A 170 -5.82 -13.94 -0.79
C ILE A 170 -4.70 -15.00 -0.92
N ALA A 171 -4.50 -15.84 0.10
CA ALA A 171 -3.52 -16.92 0.05
C ALA A 171 -3.74 -17.88 -1.13
N ARG A 172 -5.00 -18.25 -1.42
CA ARG A 172 -5.32 -19.09 -2.59
C ARG A 172 -4.97 -18.40 -3.91
N ASN A 173 -5.22 -17.11 -4.04
CA ASN A 173 -4.87 -16.37 -5.26
C ASN A 173 -3.36 -16.28 -5.46
N ILE A 174 -2.60 -16.02 -4.39
CA ILE A 174 -1.13 -15.99 -4.43
C ILE A 174 -0.57 -17.38 -4.82
N ALA A 175 -1.08 -18.45 -4.22
CA ALA A 175 -0.66 -19.82 -4.54
C ALA A 175 -0.94 -20.17 -6.02
N GLN A 176 -2.07 -19.72 -6.58
CA GLN A 176 -2.36 -19.87 -8.00
C GLN A 176 -1.36 -19.12 -8.88
N GLN A 177 -1.01 -17.87 -8.53
CA GLN A 177 -0.02 -17.08 -9.27
C GLN A 177 1.39 -17.71 -9.21
N MET A 178 1.77 -18.29 -8.05
CA MET A 178 3.02 -19.01 -7.87
C MET A 178 3.08 -20.25 -8.77
N ASN A 179 2.01 -21.05 -8.81
CA ASN A 179 1.94 -22.25 -9.66
C ASN A 179 2.00 -21.91 -11.16
N THR A 180 1.31 -20.85 -11.60
CA THR A 180 1.40 -20.38 -12.98
C THR A 180 2.82 -19.92 -13.32
N SER A 181 3.49 -19.22 -12.40
CA SER A 181 4.88 -18.75 -12.59
C SER A 181 5.85 -19.92 -12.77
N ASN A 182 5.75 -20.95 -11.91
CA ASN A 182 6.60 -22.14 -11.98
C ASN A 182 6.34 -22.97 -13.27
N GLY A 183 5.10 -23.02 -13.74
CA GLY A 183 4.73 -23.74 -14.97
C GLY A 183 5.31 -23.09 -16.23
N GLU A 184 5.34 -21.75 -16.31
CA GLU A 184 5.98 -21.02 -17.41
C GLU A 184 7.50 -21.19 -17.42
N GLU A 185 8.13 -21.22 -16.24
CA GLU A 185 9.57 -21.42 -16.09
C GLU A 185 10.01 -22.83 -16.57
N LEU A 186 9.20 -23.86 -16.27
CA LEU A 186 9.43 -25.23 -16.76
C LEU A 186 9.25 -25.37 -18.29
N LEU A 187 8.32 -24.63 -18.90
CA LEU A 187 8.12 -24.61 -20.36
C LEU A 187 9.24 -23.86 -21.10
N GLY A 188 9.93 -22.94 -20.45
CA GLY A 188 11.08 -22.22 -21.01
C GLY A 188 12.39 -23.03 -21.05
N VAL A 189 12.43 -24.21 -20.42
CA VAL A 189 13.65 -25.03 -20.28
C VAL A 189 13.70 -26.22 -21.25
N SER A 190 12.65 -26.49 -22.05
CA SER A 190 12.64 -27.59 -23.01
C SER A 190 12.66 -27.14 -24.47
N ALA A 191 13.86 -26.92 -25.01
CA ALA A 191 14.17 -27.24 -26.40
C ALA A 191 15.66 -27.61 -26.53
N PRO A 192 16.02 -28.91 -26.47
CA PRO A 192 17.30 -29.35 -26.99
C PRO A 192 17.31 -29.07 -28.50
N SER A 193 18.36 -28.42 -29.00
CA SER A 193 18.54 -28.24 -30.45
C SER A 193 18.81 -29.59 -31.11
N GLU A 194 17.76 -30.29 -31.53
CA GLU A 194 17.91 -31.50 -32.34
C GLU A 194 18.18 -31.12 -33.81
N LEU A 195 19.43 -31.35 -34.19
CA LEU A 195 19.87 -32.02 -35.42
C LEU A 195 19.36 -31.47 -36.75
N VAL A 196 20.25 -30.67 -37.37
CA VAL A 196 20.35 -30.50 -38.82
C VAL A 196 20.91 -31.79 -39.44
N MET A 197 20.05 -32.58 -40.09
CA MET A 197 20.33 -33.61 -41.12
C MET A 197 18.97 -33.93 -41.75
N GLU A 198 18.70 -34.03 -43.05
CA GLU A 198 19.38 -34.12 -44.36
C GLU A 198 18.31 -33.62 -45.38
N ALA A 199 18.55 -33.32 -46.66
CA ALA A 199 18.98 -34.27 -47.68
C ALA A 199 19.11 -33.60 -49.07
N ALA A 200 20.02 -34.19 -49.86
CA ALA A 200 20.06 -34.35 -51.33
C ALA A 200 20.03 -33.10 -52.23
#